data_AF-A0A9R1ABD8-F1
#
_entry.id   AF-A0A9R1ABD8-F1
#
_cell.length_a   1.000
_cell.length_b   1.000
_cell.length_c   1.000
_cell.angle_alpha   90.00
_cell.angle_beta   90.00
_cell.angle_gamma   90.00
#
_symmetry.space_group_name_H-M   'P 1'
#
loop_
_entity.id
_entity.type
_entity.pdbx_description
1 polymer ?
#
loop_
_entity_poly.entity_id
_entity_poly.type
_entity_poly.pdbx_seq_one_letter_code
_entity_poly.pdbx_strand_id
1 'polypeptide(L)'
;MAYCTEMVMPMTGSNESMFPPASFSYENTSEDCLRYYGVRPRMHWITTEYGGHKIDKVLKRFGSNIIFSNGMRDPWSRGGVLKNISSSIIALVTEKGAHHLDFRFATKDDPDWVVEQRRQEVEIIHGWIDQYNKDIAQMWQ
;
A
#
# COMPACT_ATOMS: atom_id res chain seq x y z
N MET A 1 5.11 9.72 -16.84
CA MET A 1 5.67 8.46 -17.40
C MET A 1 5.07 7.22 -16.75
N ALA A 2 5.26 6.94 -15.45
CA ALA A 2 4.74 5.71 -14.81
C ALA A 2 3.20 5.54 -14.88
N TYR A 3 2.44 6.63 -14.71
CA TYR A 3 0.98 6.63 -14.90
C TYR A 3 0.57 6.24 -16.33
N CYS A 4 1.35 6.66 -17.33
CA CYS A 4 1.07 6.37 -18.75
C CYS A 4 1.48 4.97 -19.20
N THR A 5 2.03 4.15 -18.30
CA THR A 5 2.46 2.79 -18.62
C THR A 5 1.75 1.76 -17.76
N GLU A 6 1.87 1.83 -16.44
CA GLU A 6 1.43 0.75 -15.54
C GLU A 6 0.61 1.27 -14.36
N MET A 7 0.97 2.43 -13.81
CA MET A 7 0.35 3.00 -12.61
C MET A 7 -0.90 3.83 -12.94
N VAL A 8 -1.79 3.27 -13.76
CA VAL A 8 -3.06 3.91 -14.11
C VAL A 8 -4.01 3.78 -12.93
N MET A 9 -4.27 4.89 -12.25
CA MET A 9 -5.21 4.95 -11.14
C MET A 9 -6.42 5.79 -11.53
N PRO A 10 -7.57 5.17 -11.85
CA PRO A 10 -8.79 5.89 -12.16
C PRO A 10 -9.25 6.73 -10.96
N MET A 11 -9.34 8.04 -11.15
CA MET A 11 -9.86 8.99 -10.16
C MET A 11 -11.17 9.57 -10.68
N THR A 12 -12.18 9.60 -9.82
CA THR A 12 -13.51 10.15 -10.15
C THR A 12 -13.98 11.09 -9.05
N GLY A 13 -14.66 12.16 -9.43
CA GLY A 13 -15.40 13.03 -8.53
C GLY A 13 -16.89 12.73 -8.63
N SER A 14 -17.59 12.69 -7.51
CA SER A 14 -19.04 12.44 -7.45
C SER A 14 -19.76 13.50 -6.61
N ASN A 15 -21.10 13.51 -6.67
CA ASN A 15 -21.94 14.46 -5.92
C ASN A 15 -21.86 14.24 -4.40
N GLU A 16 -21.35 13.09 -3.94
CA GLU A 16 -21.08 12.79 -2.54
C GLU A 16 -19.77 13.44 -2.04
N SER A 17 -18.99 14.01 -2.96
CA SER A 17 -17.79 14.79 -2.63
C SER A 17 -18.09 16.30 -2.67
N MET A 18 -17.21 17.11 -2.08
CA MET A 18 -17.28 18.57 -2.19
C MET A 18 -16.76 19.12 -3.55
N PHE A 19 -16.38 18.23 -4.48
CA PHE A 19 -15.82 18.60 -5.78
C PHE A 19 -16.86 18.43 -6.89
N PRO A 20 -16.73 19.18 -8.00
CA PRO A 20 -17.56 18.95 -9.18
C PRO A 20 -17.46 17.50 -9.67
N PRO A 21 -18.55 16.92 -10.20
CA PRO A 21 -18.52 15.60 -10.79
C PRO A 21 -17.49 15.48 -11.91
N ALA A 22 -16.69 14.43 -11.87
CA ALA A 22 -15.67 14.15 -12.86
C ALA A 22 -15.58 12.63 -13.11
N SER A 23 -15.70 12.22 -14.36
CA SER A 23 -15.55 10.81 -14.76
C SER A 23 -14.15 10.54 -15.32
N PHE A 24 -13.67 9.32 -15.10
CA PHE A 24 -12.44 8.83 -15.70
C PHE A 24 -12.71 8.28 -17.10
N SER A 25 -11.91 8.69 -18.09
CA SER A 25 -11.94 8.14 -19.45
C SER A 25 -10.59 7.52 -19.81
N TYR A 26 -10.57 6.20 -20.03
CA TYR A 26 -9.37 5.50 -20.49
C TYR A 26 -8.94 5.99 -21.89
N GLU A 27 -9.89 6.23 -22.79
CA GLU A 27 -9.58 6.66 -24.17
C GLU A 27 -8.83 8.00 -24.17
N ASN A 28 -9.37 9.00 -23.45
CA ASN A 28 -8.71 10.31 -23.34
C ASN A 28 -7.33 10.17 -22.69
N THR A 29 -7.24 9.37 -21.63
CA THR A 29 -5.97 9.11 -20.94
C THR A 29 -4.95 8.45 -21.87
N SER A 30 -5.38 7.50 -22.68
CA SER A 30 -4.54 6.76 -23.64
C SER A 30 -4.03 7.66 -24.75
N GLU A 31 -4.89 8.52 -25.31
CA GLU A 31 -4.50 9.50 -26.33
C GLU A 31 -3.54 10.57 -25.77
N ASP A 32 -3.80 11.09 -24.58
CA ASP A 32 -2.88 12.03 -23.93
C ASP A 32 -1.51 11.38 -23.68
N CYS A 33 -1.49 10.15 -23.17
CA CYS A 33 -0.26 9.41 -22.95
C CYS A 33 0.51 9.12 -24.24
N LEU A 34 -0.19 8.78 -25.32
CA LEU A 34 0.43 8.60 -26.63
C LEU A 34 1.02 9.92 -27.14
N ARG A 35 0.28 11.02 -27.01
CA ARG A 35 0.69 12.34 -27.48
C ARG A 35 1.92 12.87 -26.74
N TYR A 36 1.94 12.79 -25.42
CA TYR A 36 3.03 13.36 -24.61
C TYR A 36 4.23 12.43 -24.46
N TYR A 37 4.04 11.12 -24.50
CA TYR A 37 5.08 10.15 -24.15
C TYR A 37 5.27 9.02 -25.16
N GLY A 38 4.48 8.97 -26.24
CA GLY A 38 4.61 7.94 -27.28
C GLY A 38 4.25 6.52 -26.82
N VAL A 39 3.57 6.40 -25.68
CA VAL A 39 3.19 5.10 -25.07
C VAL A 39 1.71 5.07 -24.76
N ARG A 40 1.12 3.86 -24.80
CA ARG A 40 -0.25 3.63 -24.34
C ARG A 40 -0.24 2.88 -22.99
N PRO A 41 -1.12 3.24 -22.04
CA PRO A 41 -1.15 2.60 -20.74
C PRO A 41 -1.64 1.15 -20.80
N ARG A 42 -1.02 0.27 -20.01
CA ARG A 42 -1.46 -1.12 -19.79
C ARG A 42 -2.31 -1.18 -18.53
N MET A 43 -3.57 -0.75 -18.64
CA MET A 43 -4.46 -0.51 -17.49
C MET A 43 -4.59 -1.69 -16.52
N HIS A 44 -4.57 -2.93 -17.01
CA HIS A 44 -4.75 -4.11 -16.17
C HIS A 44 -3.45 -4.77 -15.71
N TRP A 45 -2.28 -4.28 -16.14
CA TRP A 45 -0.99 -4.91 -15.88
C TRP A 45 -0.75 -5.15 -14.38
N ILE A 46 -0.87 -4.10 -13.56
CA ILE A 46 -0.68 -4.19 -12.10
C ILE A 46 -1.67 -5.16 -11.45
N THR A 47 -2.94 -5.13 -11.86
CA THR A 47 -3.97 -6.02 -11.29
C THR A 47 -3.79 -7.48 -11.71
N THR A 48 -3.21 -7.72 -12.88
CA THR A 48 -2.88 -9.07 -13.36
C THR A 48 -1.63 -9.60 -12.67
N GLU A 49 -0.58 -8.79 -12.59
CA GLU A 49 0.73 -9.20 -12.06
C GLU A 49 0.68 -9.41 -10.54
N TYR A 50 0.07 -8.47 -9.80
CA TYR A 50 0.13 -8.45 -8.33
C TYR A 50 -1.18 -8.91 -7.66
N GLY A 51 -2.14 -9.40 -8.45
CA GLY A 51 -3.36 -10.03 -7.94
C GLY A 51 -4.57 -9.11 -7.74
N GLY A 52 -4.39 -7.78 -7.79
CA GLY A 52 -5.48 -6.80 -7.71
C GLY A 52 -6.43 -7.06 -6.53
N HIS A 53 -7.73 -7.22 -6.80
CA HIS A 53 -8.73 -7.53 -5.77
C HIS A 53 -8.57 -8.90 -5.09
N LYS A 54 -7.68 -9.77 -5.59
CA LYS A 54 -7.36 -11.08 -5.01
C LYS A 54 -6.00 -11.06 -4.31
N ILE A 55 -5.49 -9.88 -3.94
CA ILE A 55 -4.19 -9.71 -3.26
C ILE A 55 -4.09 -10.55 -1.99
N ASP A 56 -5.20 -10.73 -1.26
CA ASP A 56 -5.29 -11.61 -0.10
C ASP A 56 -4.97 -13.07 -0.47
N LYS A 57 -5.52 -13.59 -1.56
CA LYS A 57 -5.30 -14.96 -2.03
C LYS A 57 -3.89 -15.16 -2.59
N VAL A 58 -3.39 -14.14 -3.28
CA VAL A 58 -2.07 -14.12 -3.91
C VAL A 58 -1.00 -14.09 -2.82
N LEU A 59 -1.00 -13.06 -1.97
CA LEU A 59 -0.02 -12.93 -0.89
C LEU A 59 -0.13 -14.04 0.16
N LYS A 60 -1.31 -14.58 0.46
CA LYS A 60 -1.43 -15.70 1.40
C LYS A 60 -0.69 -16.97 0.93
N ARG A 61 -0.48 -17.14 -0.37
CA ARG A 61 0.16 -18.35 -0.93
C ARG A 61 1.69 -18.28 -0.97
N PHE A 62 2.26 -17.10 -1.18
CA PHE A 62 3.71 -16.95 -1.38
C PHE A 62 4.34 -15.75 -0.66
N GLY A 63 3.53 -14.82 -0.16
CA GLY A 63 4.01 -13.67 0.59
C GLY A 63 4.34 -14.05 2.03
N SER A 64 5.26 -13.30 2.63
CA SER A 64 5.57 -13.36 4.05
C SER A 64 6.24 -12.05 4.46
N ASN A 65 6.23 -11.75 5.76
CA ASN A 65 6.98 -10.65 6.36
C ASN A 65 6.66 -9.28 5.74
N ILE A 66 5.38 -8.92 5.74
CA ILE A 66 4.89 -7.63 5.25
C ILE A 66 4.00 -6.98 6.31
N ILE A 67 4.24 -5.70 6.58
CA ILE A 67 3.34 -4.84 7.35
C ILE A 67 2.66 -3.89 6.37
N PHE A 68 1.33 -3.89 6.36
CA PHE A 68 0.52 -2.86 5.70
C PHE A 68 0.03 -1.85 6.74
N SER A 69 0.75 -0.74 6.91
CA SER A 69 0.32 0.36 7.77
C SER A 69 -0.61 1.32 7.01
N ASN A 70 -1.75 1.67 7.62
CA ASN A 70 -2.72 2.58 7.03
C ASN A 70 -3.35 3.49 8.09
N GLY A 71 -3.47 4.78 7.76
CA GLY A 71 -4.24 5.74 8.54
C GLY A 71 -5.61 6.02 7.91
N MET A 72 -6.69 5.96 8.67
CA MET A 72 -8.06 6.10 8.13
C MET A 72 -8.43 7.53 7.73
N ARG A 73 -7.60 8.53 8.04
CA ARG A 73 -7.73 9.89 7.49
C ARG A 73 -6.96 10.08 6.18
N ASP A 74 -6.20 9.09 5.76
CA ASP A 74 -5.56 9.07 4.45
C ASP A 74 -6.58 8.65 3.38
N PRO A 75 -6.85 9.47 2.33
CA PRO A 75 -7.70 9.05 1.22
C PRO A 75 -7.18 7.79 0.50
N TRP A 76 -5.86 7.53 0.54
CA TRP A 76 -5.26 6.35 -0.08
C TRP A 76 -5.54 5.05 0.67
N SER A 77 -5.93 5.10 1.94
CA SER A 77 -6.21 3.91 2.77
C SER A 77 -7.29 2.99 2.17
N ARG A 78 -8.23 3.55 1.40
CA ARG A 78 -9.27 2.78 0.69
C ARG A 78 -8.71 1.85 -0.39
N GLY A 79 -7.54 2.17 -0.95
CA GLY A 79 -6.84 1.32 -1.91
C GLY A 79 -5.86 0.33 -1.26
N GLY A 80 -5.68 0.40 0.06
CA GLY A 80 -4.72 -0.40 0.81
C GLY A 80 -5.26 -1.73 1.32
N VAL A 81 -4.41 -2.45 2.06
CA VAL A 81 -4.77 -3.69 2.77
C VAL A 81 -5.07 -3.33 4.23
N LEU A 82 -6.32 -3.51 4.65
CA LEU A 82 -6.81 -3.10 5.97
C LEU A 82 -7.05 -4.27 6.95
N LYS A 83 -6.69 -5.50 6.56
CA LYS A 83 -6.88 -6.72 7.37
C LYS A 83 -5.67 -7.63 7.20
N ASN A 84 -5.35 -8.37 8.26
CA ASN A 84 -4.31 -9.39 8.21
C ASN A 84 -4.65 -10.44 7.13
N ILE A 85 -3.64 -10.79 6.33
CA ILE A 85 -3.75 -11.80 5.27
C ILE A 85 -3.24 -13.15 5.77
N SER A 86 -2.20 -13.14 6.61
CA SER A 86 -1.62 -14.32 7.26
C SER A 86 -1.03 -13.96 8.63
N SER A 87 -0.35 -14.91 9.29
CA SER A 87 0.37 -14.65 10.54
C SER A 87 1.58 -13.72 10.38
N SER A 88 2.15 -13.61 9.17
CA SER A 88 3.32 -12.77 8.87
C SER A 88 3.04 -11.63 7.88
N ILE A 89 1.81 -11.55 7.36
CA ILE A 89 1.34 -10.45 6.53
C ILE A 89 0.19 -9.78 7.26
N ILE A 90 0.52 -8.71 7.98
CA ILE A 90 -0.39 -8.06 8.91
C ILE A 90 -0.75 -6.65 8.45
N ALA A 91 -1.88 -6.14 8.91
CA ALA A 91 -2.31 -4.77 8.71
C ALA A 91 -2.35 -4.02 10.04
N LEU A 92 -1.65 -2.89 10.10
CA LEU A 92 -1.70 -1.97 11.23
C LEU A 92 -2.53 -0.75 10.82
N VAL A 93 -3.76 -0.67 11.31
CA VAL A 93 -4.73 0.34 10.89
C VAL A 93 -5.01 1.30 12.03
N THR A 94 -4.83 2.60 11.80
CA THR A 94 -5.05 3.65 12.80
C THR A 94 -6.16 4.59 12.39
N GLU A 95 -7.07 4.90 13.31
CA GLU A 95 -8.25 5.73 13.00
C GLU A 95 -7.88 7.18 12.66
N LYS A 96 -6.85 7.72 13.32
CA LYS A 96 -6.47 9.13 13.23
C LYS A 96 -5.26 9.39 12.33
N GLY A 97 -4.64 8.34 11.78
CA GLY A 97 -3.49 8.47 10.90
C GLY A 97 -3.86 9.10 9.58
N ALA A 98 -3.02 10.04 9.14
CA ALA A 98 -2.99 10.53 7.77
C ALA A 98 -1.96 9.73 6.96
N HIS A 99 -1.53 10.27 5.81
CA HIS A 99 -0.63 9.59 4.89
C HIS A 99 0.71 9.21 5.57
N HIS A 100 0.89 7.90 5.78
CA HIS A 100 2.10 7.23 6.32
C HIS A 100 2.78 7.97 7.50
N LEU A 101 2.00 8.35 8.51
CA LEU A 101 2.50 9.13 9.65
C LEU A 101 3.57 8.38 10.48
N ASP A 102 3.47 7.06 10.51
CA ASP A 102 4.41 6.10 11.07
C ASP A 102 5.85 6.32 10.56
N PHE A 103 6.04 6.65 9.28
CA PHE A 103 7.38 6.91 8.72
C PHE A 103 7.95 8.30 9.02
N ARG A 104 7.18 9.23 9.58
CA ARG A 104 7.72 10.56 9.89
C ARG A 104 8.66 10.50 11.10
N PHE A 105 9.58 11.46 11.17
CA PHE A 105 10.43 11.61 12.35
C PHE A 105 9.60 11.79 13.61
N ALA A 106 10.10 11.23 14.70
CA ALA A 106 9.45 11.38 16.00
C ALA A 106 9.45 12.84 16.44
N THR A 107 8.32 13.29 16.98
CA THR A 107 8.17 14.61 17.57
C THR A 107 7.60 14.48 18.99
N LYS A 108 7.82 15.52 19.81
CA LYS A 108 7.22 15.58 21.16
C LYS A 108 5.68 15.68 21.15
N ASP A 109 5.11 16.04 20.00
CA ASP A 109 3.67 16.24 19.81
C ASP A 109 3.02 15.00 19.16
N ASP A 110 3.80 13.92 18.96
CA ASP A 110 3.27 12.68 18.42
C ASP A 110 2.28 12.07 19.42
N PRO A 111 1.07 11.72 18.99
CA PRO A 111 0.10 11.11 19.87
C PRO A 111 0.54 9.67 20.21
N ASP A 112 0.17 9.20 21.40
CA ASP A 112 0.57 7.88 21.93
C ASP A 112 0.30 6.73 20.96
N TRP A 113 -0.79 6.80 20.19
CA TRP A 113 -1.13 5.75 19.22
C TRP A 113 -0.11 5.66 18.06
N VAL A 114 0.55 6.75 17.65
CA VAL A 114 1.62 6.72 16.64
C VAL A 114 2.87 6.09 17.23
N VAL A 115 3.21 6.47 18.46
CA VAL A 115 4.37 5.92 19.18
C VAL A 115 4.19 4.41 19.35
N GLU A 116 3.00 3.97 19.75
CA GLU A 116 2.68 2.55 19.90
C GLU A 116 2.67 1.81 18.55
N GLN A 117 2.13 2.42 17.48
CA GLN A 117 2.20 1.82 16.14
C GLN A 117 3.66 1.57 15.73
N ARG A 118 4.53 2.57 15.86
CA ARG A 118 5.97 2.44 15.53
C ARG A 118 6.65 1.39 16.41
N ARG A 119 6.29 1.31 17.70
CA ARG A 119 6.81 0.28 18.61
C ARG A 119 6.45 -1.13 18.12
N GLN A 120 5.20 -1.34 17.70
CA GLN A 120 4.75 -2.62 17.13
C GLN A 120 5.50 -2.96 15.84
N GLU A 121 5.65 -2.00 14.92
CA GLU A 121 6.38 -2.19 13.66
C GLU A 121 7.83 -2.64 13.92
N VAL A 122 8.52 -1.96 14.84
CA VAL A 122 9.89 -2.29 15.24
C VAL A 122 9.96 -3.68 15.88
N GLU A 123 9.04 -4.02 16.77
CA GLU A 123 8.97 -5.35 17.41
C GLU A 123 8.83 -6.48 16.38
N ILE A 124 7.97 -6.29 15.38
CA ILE A 124 7.75 -7.26 14.30
C ILE A 124 9.01 -7.40 13.42
N ILE A 125 9.62 -6.29 13.03
CA ILE A 125 10.83 -6.27 12.20
C ILE A 125 12.00 -6.94 12.94
N HIS A 126 12.15 -6.67 14.24
CA HIS A 126 13.13 -7.38 15.07
C HIS A 126 12.89 -8.89 15.06
N GLY A 127 11.63 -9.32 15.21
CA GLY A 127 11.27 -10.74 15.11
C GLY A 127 11.69 -11.38 13.77
N TRP A 128 11.56 -10.65 12.65
CA TRP A 128 12.03 -11.14 11.35
C TRP A 128 13.55 -11.27 11.28
N ILE A 129 14.28 -10.30 11.82
CA ILE A 129 15.76 -10.33 11.87
C ILE A 129 16.25 -11.49 12.76
N ASP A 130 15.61 -11.70 13.91
CA ASP A 130 15.93 -12.78 14.83
C ASP A 130 15.69 -14.15 14.20
N GLN A 131 14.58 -14.32 13.47
CA GLN A 131 14.29 -15.56 12.75
C GLN A 131 15.35 -15.81 11.67
N TYR A 132 15.68 -14.80 10.87
CA TYR A 132 16.72 -14.90 9.85
C TYR A 132 18.07 -15.35 10.44
N ASN A 133 18.50 -14.75 11.55
CA ASN A 133 19.77 -15.12 12.19
C ASN A 133 19.77 -16.57 12.71
N LYS A 134 18.63 -17.05 13.23
CA LYS A 134 18.48 -18.45 13.65
C LYS A 134 18.56 -19.41 12.46
N ASP A 135 17.89 -19.08 11.37
CA ASP A 135 17.90 -19.90 10.15
C ASP A 135 19.31 -20.03 9.58
N ILE A 136 20.05 -18.92 9.49
CA ILE A 136 21.45 -18.93 9.05
C ILE A 136 22.32 -19.78 9.98
N ALA A 137 22.19 -19.64 11.30
CA ALA A 137 22.99 -20.42 12.24
C ALA A 137 22.77 -21.93 12.12
N GLN A 138 21.55 -22.36 11.79
CA GLN A 138 21.21 -23.78 11.57
C GLN A 138 21.80 -24.34 10.27
N MET A 139 22.05 -23.50 9.26
CA MET A 139 22.66 -23.95 8.00
C MET A 139 24.15 -24.30 8.12
N TRP A 140 24.82 -23.81 9.17
CA TRP A 140 26.25 -24.05 9.43
C TRP A 140 26.48 -25.12 10.51
N GLN A 141 25.43 -25.82 10.93
CA GLN A 141 25.48 -27.00 11.81
C GLN A 141 25.33 -28.28 10.99
#